data_AF-A0A7J7DPI8-F1
#
_entry.id   AF-A0A7J7DPI8-F1
#
_cell.length_a   1.000
_cell.length_b   1.000
_cell.length_c   1.000
_cell.angle_alpha   90.00
_cell.angle_beta   90.00
_cell.angle_gamma   90.00
#
_symmetry.space_group_name_H-M   'P 1'
#
loop_
_entity.id
_entity.type
_entity.pdbx_description
1 polymer ?
#
loop_
_entity_poly.entity_id
_entity_poly.type
_entity_poly.pdbx_seq_one_letter_code
_entity_poly.pdbx_strand_id
1 'polypeptide(L)'
;MEFKQNKFLPVEKQIVTANPDVNTVDLCGDDNFIVLACDGIWDCMSSQQLVDFIHEQLKTESKLSAVCERVLDRCLAPSTAGGEGCDNMTMILVQFKKPLGSNASADDQLSESKSADAPEGSESVASTHN
;
A
#
# COMPACT_ATOMS: atom_id res chain seq x y z
N MET A 1 -21.65 -27.74 -19.71
CA MET A 1 -21.85 -27.02 -18.42
C MET A 1 -22.82 -27.83 -17.59
N GLU A 2 -22.33 -28.70 -16.72
CA GLU A 2 -23.17 -29.65 -15.96
C GLU A 2 -23.54 -29.15 -14.55
N PHE A 3 -22.88 -28.10 -14.03
CA PHE A 3 -23.02 -27.67 -12.63
C PHE A 3 -24.29 -26.89 -12.28
N LYS A 4 -25.07 -26.48 -13.29
CA LYS A 4 -26.25 -25.58 -13.14
C LYS A 4 -27.52 -26.13 -13.82
N GLN A 5 -27.58 -27.44 -14.04
CA GLN A 5 -28.66 -28.08 -14.82
C GLN A 5 -29.70 -28.82 -13.97
N ASN A 6 -29.62 -28.78 -12.64
CA ASN A 6 -30.57 -29.48 -11.79
C ASN A 6 -31.95 -28.79 -11.87
N LYS A 7 -32.89 -29.44 -12.57
CA LYS A 7 -34.26 -28.93 -12.81
C LYS A 7 -35.14 -28.87 -11.55
N PHE A 8 -34.71 -29.49 -10.45
CA PHE A 8 -35.45 -29.55 -9.19
C PHE A 8 -34.94 -28.57 -8.13
N LEU A 9 -33.85 -27.85 -8.41
CA LEU A 9 -33.30 -26.85 -7.51
C LEU A 9 -33.43 -25.45 -8.14
N PRO A 10 -33.68 -24.42 -7.33
CA PRO A 10 -33.60 -23.04 -7.82
C PRO A 10 -32.15 -22.68 -8.19
N VAL A 11 -31.95 -21.56 -8.89
CA VAL A 11 -30.65 -21.18 -9.48
C VAL A 11 -29.56 -20.96 -8.44
N GLU A 12 -29.93 -20.51 -7.25
CA GLU A 12 -29.04 -20.22 -6.13
C GLU A 12 -28.61 -21.47 -5.35
N LYS A 13 -29.32 -22.60 -5.54
CA LYS A 13 -29.02 -23.89 -4.87
C LYS A 13 -28.40 -24.93 -5.82
N GLN A 14 -27.96 -24.50 -7.00
CA GLN A 14 -27.17 -25.36 -7.89
C GLN A 14 -25.81 -25.70 -7.25
N ILE A 15 -25.13 -26.74 -7.77
CA ILE A 15 -23.80 -27.16 -7.26
C ILE A 15 -22.80 -25.99 -7.33
N VAL A 16 -22.87 -25.20 -8.41
CA VAL A 16 -22.18 -23.92 -8.52
C VAL A 16 -23.23 -22.83 -8.67
N THR A 17 -23.24 -21.87 -7.74
CA THR A 17 -24.18 -20.74 -7.75
C THR A 17 -23.53 -19.47 -8.29
N ALA A 18 -24.33 -18.60 -8.88
CA ALA A 18 -23.93 -17.22 -9.21
C ALA A 18 -24.57 -16.19 -8.25
N ASN A 19 -25.18 -16.67 -7.15
CA ASN A 19 -25.75 -15.83 -6.11
C ASN A 19 -24.61 -15.33 -5.19
N PRO A 20 -24.31 -14.03 -5.15
CA PRO A 20 -23.22 -13.51 -4.32
C PRO A 20 -23.65 -13.35 -2.86
N ASP A 21 -22.68 -13.37 -1.97
CA ASP A 21 -22.84 -12.86 -0.61
C ASP A 21 -22.67 -11.33 -0.62
N VAL A 22 -23.57 -10.62 0.08
CA VAL A 22 -23.57 -9.15 0.14
C VAL A 22 -23.50 -8.71 1.59
N ASN A 23 -22.43 -7.99 1.93
CA ASN A 23 -22.25 -7.35 3.22
C ASN A 23 -22.15 -5.84 3.03
N THR A 24 -22.86 -5.07 3.85
CA THR A 24 -22.78 -3.60 3.88
C THR A 24 -22.12 -3.19 5.18
N VAL A 25 -21.10 -2.34 5.08
CA VAL A 25 -20.36 -1.79 6.23
C VAL A 25 -20.27 -0.29 6.05
N ASP A 26 -20.64 0.45 7.09
CA ASP A 26 -20.51 1.91 7.10
C ASP A 26 -19.04 2.29 7.36
N LEU A 27 -18.51 3.20 6.54
CA LEU A 27 -17.15 3.72 6.74
C LEU A 27 -17.11 4.65 7.96
N CYS A 28 -16.02 4.59 8.70
CA CYS A 28 -15.71 5.45 9.83
C CYS A 28 -14.35 6.15 9.64
N GLY A 29 -14.02 7.07 10.56
CA GLY A 29 -12.78 7.86 10.48
C GLY A 29 -11.49 7.06 10.63
N ASP A 30 -11.58 5.84 11.15
CA ASP A 30 -10.44 4.95 11.39
C ASP A 30 -10.14 4.02 10.19
N ASP A 31 -11.01 4.01 9.17
CA ASP A 31 -10.81 3.24 7.96
C ASP A 31 -9.75 3.87 7.07
N ASN A 32 -8.68 3.12 6.79
CA ASN A 32 -7.53 3.64 6.04
C ASN A 32 -7.60 3.26 4.55
N PHE A 33 -7.93 2.00 4.24
CA PHE A 33 -7.98 1.48 2.88
C PHE A 33 -8.81 0.20 2.79
N ILE A 34 -9.21 -0.15 1.56
CA ILE A 34 -9.73 -1.47 1.17
C ILE A 34 -8.73 -2.12 0.22
N VAL A 35 -8.53 -3.43 0.41
CA VAL A 35 -7.81 -4.30 -0.52
C VAL A 35 -8.76 -5.37 -1.07
N LEU A 36 -8.75 -5.54 -2.38
CA LEU A 36 -9.41 -6.65 -3.07
C LEU A 36 -8.34 -7.42 -3.84
N ALA A 37 -8.29 -8.74 -3.69
CA ALA A 37 -7.32 -9.57 -4.40
C ALA A 37 -7.91 -10.94 -4.75
N CYS A 38 -7.32 -11.63 -5.74
CA CYS A 38 -7.63 -13.03 -6.03
C CYS A 38 -6.88 -14.00 -5.09
N ASP A 39 -7.25 -15.28 -5.17
CA ASP A 39 -6.62 -16.39 -4.45
C ASP A 39 -5.11 -16.47 -4.64
N GLY A 40 -4.59 -16.15 -5.83
CA GLY A 40 -3.14 -16.08 -6.06
C GLY A 40 -2.36 -15.15 -5.10
N ILE A 41 -3.01 -14.18 -4.44
CA ILE A 41 -2.43 -13.40 -3.34
C ILE A 41 -2.76 -14.01 -1.97
N TRP A 42 -4.01 -14.41 -1.75
CA TRP A 42 -4.48 -14.92 -0.45
C TRP A 42 -3.92 -16.29 -0.09
N ASP A 43 -3.47 -17.06 -1.08
CA ASP A 43 -2.74 -18.31 -0.88
C ASP A 43 -1.33 -18.06 -0.32
N CYS A 44 -0.76 -16.87 -0.58
CA CYS A 44 0.59 -16.50 -0.13
C CYS A 44 0.62 -15.70 1.18
N MET A 45 -0.46 -14.99 1.48
CA MET A 45 -0.54 -14.07 2.62
C MET A 45 -1.90 -14.15 3.30
N SER A 46 -1.90 -14.32 4.63
CA SER A 46 -3.11 -14.11 5.42
C SER A 46 -3.60 -12.66 5.33
N SER A 47 -4.88 -12.44 5.64
CA SER A 47 -5.48 -11.11 5.62
C SER A 47 -4.70 -10.08 6.43
N GLN A 48 -4.26 -10.43 7.65
CA GLN A 48 -3.52 -9.49 8.49
C GLN A 48 -2.10 -9.24 7.97
N GLN A 49 -1.39 -10.27 7.48
CA GLN A 49 -0.05 -10.10 6.91
C GLN A 49 -0.08 -9.14 5.71
N LEU A 50 -1.09 -9.24 4.86
CA LEU A 50 -1.23 -8.34 3.72
C LEU A 50 -1.52 -6.90 4.17
N VAL A 51 -2.45 -6.73 5.13
CA VAL A 51 -2.79 -5.41 5.69
C VAL A 51 -1.57 -4.75 6.34
N ASP A 52 -0.81 -5.48 7.16
CA ASP A 52 0.38 -4.98 7.83
C ASP A 52 1.45 -4.57 6.81
N PHE A 53 1.66 -5.39 5.77
CA PHE A 53 2.63 -5.09 4.71
C PHE A 53 2.22 -3.84 3.92
N ILE A 54 0.97 -3.72 3.49
CA ILE A 54 0.45 -2.53 2.79
C ILE A 54 0.61 -1.29 3.67
N HIS A 55 0.25 -1.40 4.96
CA HIS A 55 0.37 -0.29 5.89
C HIS A 55 1.82 0.20 6.03
N GLU A 56 2.80 -0.72 6.07
CA GLU A 56 4.21 -0.37 6.09
C GLU A 56 4.66 0.29 4.77
N GLN A 57 4.25 -0.24 3.61
CA GLN A 57 4.62 0.35 2.32
C GLN A 57 4.08 1.77 2.16
N LEU A 58 2.85 2.04 2.62
CA LEU A 58 2.20 3.35 2.54
C LEU A 58 2.89 4.44 3.38
N LYS A 59 3.78 4.09 4.31
CA LYS A 59 4.57 5.07 5.07
C LYS A 59 5.61 5.78 4.20
N THR A 60 6.04 5.14 3.11
CA THR A 60 7.16 5.63 2.28
C THR A 60 6.80 5.77 0.81
N GLU A 61 5.77 5.05 0.33
CA GLU A 61 5.33 5.09 -1.06
C GLU A 61 3.99 5.83 -1.19
N SER A 62 3.94 6.77 -2.14
CA SER A 62 2.74 7.59 -2.41
C SER A 62 1.91 7.05 -3.56
N LYS A 63 2.50 6.25 -4.45
CA LYS A 63 1.82 5.64 -5.59
C LYS A 63 1.26 4.28 -5.19
N LEU A 64 -0.06 4.18 -5.11
CA LEU A 64 -0.74 2.92 -4.79
C LEU A 64 -0.36 1.78 -5.76
N SER A 65 -0.12 2.08 -7.03
CA SER A 65 0.35 1.08 -8.01
C SER A 65 1.68 0.45 -7.62
N ALA A 66 2.63 1.23 -7.10
CA ALA A 66 3.91 0.73 -6.64
C ALA A 66 3.77 -0.11 -5.36
N VAL A 67 2.83 0.24 -4.48
CA VAL A 67 2.48 -0.62 -3.33
C VAL A 67 1.90 -1.95 -3.81
N CYS A 68 1.03 -1.93 -4.84
CA CYS A 68 0.52 -3.16 -5.44
C CYS A 68 1.64 -4.03 -6.01
N GLU A 69 2.54 -3.45 -6.81
CA GLU A 69 3.69 -4.17 -7.39
C GLU A 69 4.51 -4.87 -6.30
N ARG A 70 4.79 -4.18 -5.18
CA ARG A 70 5.54 -4.78 -4.06
C ARG A 70 4.81 -5.93 -3.39
N VAL A 71 3.48 -5.89 -3.31
CA VAL A 71 2.68 -7.03 -2.81
C VAL A 71 2.81 -8.21 -3.78
N LEU A 72 2.66 -7.97 -5.07
CA LEU A 72 2.75 -9.01 -6.10
C LEU A 72 4.14 -9.65 -6.08
N ASP A 73 5.20 -8.85 -6.04
CA ASP A 73 6.59 -9.31 -5.93
C ASP A 73 6.83 -10.15 -4.68
N ARG A 74 6.19 -9.79 -3.56
CA ARG A 74 6.30 -10.53 -2.29
C ARG A 74 5.64 -11.91 -2.36
N CYS A 75 4.63 -12.06 -3.20
CA CYS A 75 3.87 -13.29 -3.41
C CYS A 75 4.48 -14.18 -4.51
N LEU A 76 5.34 -13.65 -5.37
CA LEU A 76 5.98 -14.43 -6.44
C LEU A 76 6.82 -15.57 -5.88
N ALA A 77 6.58 -16.77 -6.42
CA ALA A 77 7.34 -17.95 -6.03
C ALA A 77 8.82 -17.80 -6.43
N PRO A 78 9.78 -18.18 -5.57
CA PRO A 78 11.19 -18.25 -5.96
C PRO A 78 11.45 -19.40 -6.94
N SER A 79 10.55 -20.40 -6.98
CA SER A 79 10.57 -21.51 -7.93
C SER A 79 9.19 -22.16 -8.02
N THR A 80 8.92 -22.89 -9.10
CA THR A 80 7.63 -23.56 -9.33
C THR A 80 7.44 -24.87 -8.53
N ALA A 81 8.39 -25.23 -7.66
CA ALA A 81 8.34 -26.51 -6.95
C ALA A 81 7.29 -26.55 -5.81
N GLY A 82 6.94 -25.39 -5.25
CA GLY A 82 6.05 -25.26 -4.08
C GLY A 82 4.58 -24.96 -4.39
N GLY A 83 4.24 -24.63 -5.65
CA GLY A 83 2.88 -24.30 -6.08
C GLY A 83 2.39 -22.90 -5.65
N GLU A 84 2.65 -22.47 -4.41
CA GLU A 84 2.35 -21.14 -3.90
C GLU A 84 3.09 -20.06 -4.71
N GLY A 85 2.41 -18.95 -5.05
CA GLY A 85 2.99 -17.85 -5.81
C GLY A 85 3.18 -18.10 -7.31
N CYS A 86 2.55 -19.16 -7.85
CA CYS A 86 2.61 -19.52 -9.27
C CYS A 86 1.33 -19.20 -10.06
N ASP A 87 0.29 -18.68 -9.42
CA ASP A 87 -0.98 -18.34 -10.06
C ASP A 87 -0.99 -16.92 -10.65
N ASN A 88 -2.05 -16.58 -11.37
CA ASN A 88 -2.37 -15.21 -11.72
C ASN A 88 -2.62 -14.40 -10.44
N MET A 89 -2.05 -13.20 -10.40
CA MET A 89 -2.16 -12.31 -9.25
C MET A 89 -2.73 -10.97 -9.69
N THR A 90 -3.88 -10.62 -9.13
CA THR A 90 -4.56 -9.33 -9.35
C THR A 90 -4.95 -8.75 -8.00
N MET A 91 -4.65 -7.47 -7.80
CA MET A 91 -5.02 -6.73 -6.60
C MET A 91 -5.50 -5.31 -6.96
N ILE A 92 -6.50 -4.84 -6.22
CA ILE A 92 -6.98 -3.46 -6.22
C ILE A 92 -6.79 -2.91 -4.81
N LEU A 93 -6.10 -1.77 -4.70
CA LEU A 93 -5.92 -1.02 -3.46
C LEU A 93 -6.66 0.31 -3.56
N VAL A 94 -7.60 0.54 -2.63
CA VAL A 94 -8.37 1.79 -2.52
C VAL A 94 -8.01 2.46 -1.21
N GLN A 95 -7.31 3.59 -1.25
CA GLN A 95 -7.01 4.37 -0.06
C GLN A 95 -8.09 5.43 0.19
N PHE A 96 -8.62 5.48 1.41
CA PHE A 96 -9.61 6.50 1.78
C PHE A 96 -8.94 7.83 2.09
N LYS A 97 -9.60 8.92 1.70
CA LYS A 97 -9.18 10.26 2.09
C LYS A 97 -9.73 10.57 3.46
N LYS A 98 -8.86 10.93 4.40
CA LYS A 98 -9.32 11.48 5.68
C LYS A 98 -10.02 12.81 5.41
N PRO A 99 -11.17 13.09 6.05
CA PRO A 99 -11.81 14.39 5.96
C PRO A 99 -10.81 15.49 6.32
N LEU A 100 -10.72 16.52 5.49
CA LEU A 100 -9.95 17.73 5.79
C LEU A 100 -10.62 18.43 6.99
N GLY A 101 -10.23 18.07 8.22
CA GLY A 101 -10.86 18.64 9.41
C GLY A 101 -10.70 17.86 10.71
N SER A 102 -9.47 17.57 11.13
CA SER A 102 -9.14 17.41 12.56
C SER A 102 -7.63 17.54 12.75
N ASN A 103 -7.22 18.76 13.11
CA ASN A 103 -5.89 19.20 13.56
C ASN A 103 -4.77 19.21 12.51
N ALA A 104 -4.77 20.28 11.70
CA ALA A 104 -3.51 20.98 11.46
C ALA A 104 -3.05 21.57 12.80
N SER A 105 -2.32 20.78 13.59
CA SER A 105 -1.45 21.35 14.60
C SER A 105 -0.34 22.08 13.86
N ALA A 106 -0.51 23.39 13.75
CA ALA A 106 0.58 24.30 13.48
C ALA A 106 1.59 24.15 14.62
N ASP A 107 2.71 23.48 14.35
CA ASP A 107 4.01 23.69 15.00
C ASP A 107 5.02 22.75 14.34
N ASP A 108 5.72 23.23 13.32
CA ASP A 108 7.17 23.41 13.46
C ASP A 108 7.65 24.45 12.45
N GLN A 109 8.12 25.59 12.98
CA GLN A 109 8.64 26.69 12.18
C GLN A 109 10.04 26.36 11.66
N LEU A 110 10.27 26.72 10.39
CA LEU A 110 11.60 26.80 9.78
C LEU A 110 12.57 27.61 10.65
N SER A 111 13.79 27.08 10.83
CA SER A 111 14.97 27.90 11.12
C SER A 111 16.06 27.64 10.07
N GLU A 112 15.93 28.31 8.91
CA GLU A 112 17.09 28.67 8.11
C GLU A 112 17.41 30.14 8.35
N SER A 113 18.50 30.41 9.07
CA SER A 113 19.14 31.72 9.05
C SER A 113 20.53 31.58 8.42
N LYS A 114 20.60 31.80 7.11
CA LYS A 114 21.81 32.27 6.43
C LYS A 114 21.65 33.77 6.16
N SER A 115 22.58 34.57 6.66
CA SER A 115 22.81 35.93 6.20
C SER A 115 24.32 36.15 6.08
N ALA A 116 24.72 36.81 5.00
CA ALA A 116 26.08 36.93 4.49
C ALA A 116 26.70 38.30 4.81
N ASP A 117 28.05 38.33 4.83
CA ASP A 117 29.02 39.40 4.48
C ASP A 117 28.95 40.77 5.21
N ALA A 118 30.00 41.53 5.54
CA ALA A 118 31.45 41.61 5.24
C ALA A 118 32.10 42.64 6.25
N PRO A 119 33.26 43.32 6.00
CA PRO A 119 34.67 42.92 6.12
C PRO A 119 35.50 43.85 7.09
N GLU A 120 36.84 43.85 6.95
CA GLU A 120 37.92 44.61 7.63
C GLU A 120 38.54 43.92 8.87
N GLY A 121 39.85 43.77 9.06
CA GLY A 121 41.08 44.17 8.36
C GLY A 121 42.22 44.18 9.41
N SER A 122 43.37 43.55 9.14
CA SER A 122 44.74 44.00 9.52
C SER A 122 45.77 42.87 9.43
N GLU A 123 46.95 43.23 8.92
CA GLU A 123 48.13 42.47 8.55
C GLU A 123 48.85 41.73 9.70
N SER A 124 49.59 40.65 9.38
CA SER A 124 51.01 40.56 9.75
C SER A 124 51.77 39.52 8.90
N VAL A 125 53.07 39.78 8.78
CA VAL A 125 54.05 39.35 7.77
C VAL A 125 54.77 38.02 8.12
N ALA A 126 55.46 37.45 7.10
CA ALA A 126 56.59 36.49 7.10
C ALA A 126 56.18 35.06 6.64
N SER A 127 56.87 34.32 5.77
CA SER A 127 58.29 34.30 5.39
C SER A 127 58.47 33.37 4.17
N THR A 128 59.09 33.88 3.10
CA THR A 128 60.13 33.31 2.21
C THR A 128 60.19 31.83 1.71
N HIS A 129 60.53 31.72 0.40
CA HIS A 129 61.16 30.61 -0.38
C HIS A 129 60.29 29.35 -0.61
N ASN A 130 60.13 28.78 -1.82
CA ASN A 130 60.81 28.81 -3.12
C ASN A 130 59.77 28.63 -4.24
#